data_AF-A0A5K1G2D1-F1
#
_entry.id   AF-A0A5K1G2D1-F1
#
_cell.length_a   1.000
_cell.length_b   1.000
_cell.length_c   1.000
_cell.angle_alpha   90.00
_cell.angle_beta   90.00
_cell.angle_gamma   90.00
#
_symmetry.space_group_name_H-M   'P 1'
#
loop_
_entity.id
_entity.type
_entity.pdbx_description
1 polymer ?
#
loop_
_entity_poly.entity_id
_entity_poly.type
_entity_poly.pdbx_seq_one_letter_code
_entity_poly.pdbx_strand_id
1 'polypeptide(L)'
;NYNALDYDDKILDGFYDLYGILAKSTTEKMPSLVDLQGTPVSGVISWEVVLVNREVDTELLKLEQRALTMSLQSRSESHGKVGIDLLQKIAALVSNHMGGPVGDPDGMLASWRALTNQLRLSNSNMVLPLGSLTVGLARHRALLFK
;
A
#
# COMPACT_ATOMS: atom_id res chain seq x y z
N ASN A 1 7.44 -15.15 14.32
CA ASN A 1 7.75 -13.81 13.78
C ASN A 1 6.55 -13.44 12.91
N TYR A 2 5.52 -12.79 13.47
CA TYR A 2 4.21 -12.59 12.80
C TYR A 2 4.00 -11.16 12.27
N ASN A 3 5.05 -10.33 12.29
CA ASN A 3 4.97 -8.89 12.04
C ASN A 3 5.71 -8.45 10.77
N ALA A 4 6.09 -9.40 9.90
CA ALA A 4 6.83 -9.10 8.67
C ALA A 4 6.47 -10.11 7.58
N LEU A 5 6.50 -9.62 6.34
CA LEU A 5 6.40 -10.43 5.13
C LEU A 5 7.80 -10.87 4.73
N ASP A 6 7.99 -12.16 4.48
CA ASP A 6 9.24 -12.71 3.94
C ASP A 6 9.37 -12.38 2.45
N TYR A 7 10.57 -12.49 1.87
CA TYR A 7 10.85 -12.23 0.47
C TYR A 7 9.95 -13.02 -0.49
N ASP A 8 9.67 -14.28 -0.18
CA ASP A 8 8.88 -15.18 -1.02
C ASP A 8 7.36 -15.10 -0.79
N ASP A 9 6.91 -14.32 0.20
CA ASP A 9 5.48 -14.14 0.46
C ASP A 9 4.80 -13.44 -0.71
N LYS A 10 3.70 -14.04 -1.16
CA LYS A 10 2.85 -13.51 -2.22
C LYS A 10 1.64 -12.80 -1.63
N ILE A 11 1.43 -11.56 -2.06
CA ILE A 11 0.30 -10.75 -1.61
C ILE A 11 -0.89 -11.00 -2.53
N LEU A 12 -1.94 -11.61 -1.96
CA LEU A 12 -3.17 -11.96 -2.65
C LEU A 12 -4.22 -10.86 -2.49
N ASP A 13 -5.17 -10.81 -3.41
CA ASP A 13 -6.33 -9.94 -3.28
C ASP A 13 -7.13 -10.30 -2.01
N GLY A 14 -7.53 -9.27 -1.27
CA GLY A 14 -8.15 -9.41 0.05
C GLY A 14 -7.16 -9.34 1.22
N PHE A 15 -5.85 -9.37 0.97
CA PHE A 15 -4.85 -9.07 2.00
C PHE A 15 -4.99 -7.62 2.48
N TYR A 16 -4.94 -7.42 3.81
CA TYR A 16 -4.93 -6.09 4.40
C TYR A 16 -3.84 -5.95 5.47
N ASP A 17 -3.19 -4.79 5.47
CA ASP A 17 -2.25 -4.36 6.50
C ASP A 17 -3.00 -3.50 7.52
N LEU A 18 -2.98 -3.90 8.80
CA LEU A 18 -3.60 -3.16 9.91
C LEU A 18 -2.50 -2.58 10.81
N TYR A 19 -2.50 -1.27 10.98
CA TYR A 19 -1.52 -0.56 11.79
C TYR A 19 -2.17 0.39 12.80
N GLY A 20 -1.65 0.45 14.02
CA GLY A 20 -2.06 1.41 15.05
C GLY A 20 -2.76 0.78 16.25
N ILE A 21 -3.20 1.63 17.19
CA ILE A 21 -3.80 1.20 18.45
C ILE A 21 -5.30 1.03 18.22
N LEU A 22 -5.75 -0.23 18.12
CA LEU A 22 -7.17 -0.53 18.22
C LEU A 22 -7.54 -0.44 19.71
N ALA A 23 -8.06 0.70 20.16
CA ALA A 23 -8.38 0.96 21.58
C ALA A 23 -9.47 0.01 22.17
N LYS A 24 -9.89 -1.04 21.44
CA LYS A 24 -10.93 -2.00 21.82
C LYS A 24 -10.71 -3.43 21.33
N SER A 25 -9.52 -3.88 20.93
CA SER A 25 -9.31 -5.34 20.80
C SER A 25 -8.88 -5.92 22.14
N THR A 26 -9.87 -6.23 22.99
CA THR A 26 -9.71 -7.17 24.11
C THR A 26 -9.51 -8.62 23.64
N THR A 27 -9.29 -8.83 22.35
CA THR A 27 -9.12 -10.12 21.71
C THR A 27 -7.75 -10.19 21.06
N GLU A 28 -6.98 -11.24 21.34
CA GLU A 28 -5.68 -11.58 20.74
C GLU A 28 -5.75 -11.89 19.23
N LYS A 29 -6.84 -11.51 18.53
CA LYS A 29 -7.18 -11.93 17.17
C LYS A 29 -7.31 -10.73 16.24
N MET A 30 -6.80 -10.89 15.02
CA MET A 30 -6.92 -9.89 13.95
C MET A 30 -8.41 -9.70 13.55
N PRO A 31 -8.91 -8.45 13.47
CA PRO A 31 -10.31 -8.16 13.13
C PRO A 31 -10.62 -8.52 11.68
N SER A 32 -11.87 -8.88 11.35
CA SER A 32 -12.21 -9.19 9.96
C SER A 32 -12.25 -7.93 9.08
N LEU A 33 -11.99 -8.08 7.78
CA LEU A 33 -12.07 -6.97 6.83
C LEU A 33 -13.47 -6.33 6.81
N VAL A 34 -14.52 -7.14 6.94
CA VAL A 34 -15.91 -6.66 6.96
C VAL A 34 -16.17 -5.79 8.18
N ASP A 35 -15.67 -6.17 9.35
CA ASP A 35 -15.82 -5.38 10.58
C ASP A 35 -15.10 -4.02 10.45
N LEU A 36 -13.90 -4.02 9.84
CA LEU A 36 -13.13 -2.82 9.59
C LEU A 36 -13.83 -1.88 8.61
N GLN A 37 -14.41 -2.42 7.54
CA GLN A 37 -15.20 -1.67 6.54
C GLN A 37 -16.50 -1.11 7.13
N GLY A 38 -17.13 -1.83 8.06
CA GLY A 38 -18.34 -1.38 8.75
C GLY A 38 -18.11 -0.29 9.79
N THR A 39 -16.86 0.08 10.07
CA THR A 39 -16.55 1.12 11.05
C THR A 39 -16.89 2.51 10.49
N PRO A 40 -17.72 3.32 11.17
CA PRO A 40 -18.04 4.66 10.70
C PRO A 40 -16.80 5.55 10.62
N VAL A 41 -16.68 6.31 9.53
CA VAL A 41 -15.65 7.35 9.38
C VAL A 41 -15.95 8.46 10.40
N SER A 42 -15.20 8.49 11.51
CA SER A 42 -15.41 9.45 12.59
C SER A 42 -14.11 9.82 13.30
N GLY A 43 -14.07 11.04 13.87
CA GLY A 43 -13.17 11.45 14.95
C GLY A 43 -11.67 11.20 14.79
N VAL A 44 -10.96 11.17 15.92
CA VAL A 44 -9.51 10.91 15.99
C VAL A 44 -9.26 9.44 15.65
N ILE A 45 -8.70 9.21 14.47
CA ILE A 45 -8.40 7.86 13.97
C ILE A 45 -7.03 7.42 14.51
N SER A 46 -7.01 6.40 15.37
CA SER A 46 -5.79 5.84 15.97
C SER A 46 -5.21 4.65 15.21
N TRP A 47 -5.83 4.25 14.11
CA TRP A 47 -5.47 3.07 13.32
C TRP A 47 -5.69 3.27 11.83
N GLU A 48 -5.05 2.44 11.02
CA GLU A 48 -5.16 2.45 9.57
C GLU A 48 -5.25 1.03 9.04
N VAL A 49 -6.05 0.84 8.00
CA VAL A 49 -6.10 -0.39 7.22
C VAL A 49 -5.86 -0.07 5.75
N VAL A 50 -4.88 -0.76 5.16
CA VAL A 50 -4.59 -0.68 3.73
C VAL A 50 -4.89 -2.03 3.09
N LEU A 51 -5.74 -2.03 2.06
CA LEU A 51 -6.22 -3.22 1.37
C LEU A 51 -5.54 -3.37 0.02
N VAL A 52 -5.10 -4.59 -0.27
CA VAL A 52 -4.67 -5.03 -1.60
C VAL A 52 -5.83 -5.73 -2.25
N ASN A 53 -6.42 -5.12 -3.27
CA ASN A 53 -7.49 -5.74 -4.05
C ASN A 53 -7.56 -5.14 -5.45
N ARG A 54 -7.02 -5.87 -6.43
CA ARG A 54 -6.98 -5.48 -7.84
C ARG A 54 -8.35 -5.34 -8.48
N GLU A 55 -9.37 -6.05 -8.00
CA GLU A 55 -10.71 -6.01 -8.60
C GLU A 55 -11.35 -4.62 -8.44
N VAL A 56 -11.07 -3.94 -7.32
CA VAL A 56 -11.71 -2.66 -6.96
C VAL A 56 -10.75 -1.47 -6.96
N ASP A 57 -9.43 -1.72 -6.92
CA ASP A 57 -8.39 -0.70 -6.93
C ASP A 57 -7.81 -0.51 -8.33
N THR A 58 -8.41 0.40 -9.09
CA THR A 58 -8.00 0.67 -10.48
C THR A 58 -6.61 1.31 -10.59
N GLU A 59 -6.14 2.01 -9.55
CA GLU A 59 -4.79 2.57 -9.53
C GLU A 59 -3.75 1.48 -9.29
N LEU A 60 -4.05 0.50 -8.43
CA LEU A 60 -3.20 -0.67 -8.24
C LEU A 60 -3.05 -1.47 -9.54
N LEU A 61 -4.14 -1.69 -10.27
CA LEU A 61 -4.09 -2.34 -11.60
C LEU A 61 -3.20 -1.58 -12.59
N LYS A 62 -3.27 -0.25 -12.63
CA LYS A 62 -2.43 0.58 -13.50
C LYS A 62 -0.94 0.44 -13.14
N LEU A 63 -0.62 0.41 -11.86
CA LEU A 63 0.76 0.23 -11.38
C LEU A 63 1.30 -1.15 -11.75
N GLU A 64 0.51 -2.20 -11.52
CA GLU A 64 0.86 -3.57 -11.90
C GLU A 64 1.09 -3.69 -13.40
N GLN A 65 0.22 -3.10 -14.22
CA GLN A 65 0.37 -3.11 -15.67
C GLN A 65 1.66 -2.40 -16.13
N ARG A 66 2.02 -1.26 -15.50
CA ARG A 66 3.28 -0.56 -15.78
C ARG A 66 4.49 -1.41 -15.39
N ALA A 67 4.46 -2.04 -14.22
CA ALA A 67 5.51 -2.94 -13.75
C ALA A 67 5.69 -4.14 -14.70
N LEU A 68 4.59 -4.73 -15.16
CA LEU A 68 4.61 -5.83 -16.13
C LEU A 68 5.23 -5.40 -17.46
N THR A 69 4.86 -4.22 -17.97
CA THR A 69 5.46 -3.66 -19.19
C THR A 69 6.97 -3.45 -19.03
N MET A 70 7.43 -2.89 -17.90
CA MET A 70 8.86 -2.74 -17.59
C MET A 70 9.58 -4.09 -17.55
N SER A 71 8.96 -5.11 -16.96
CA SER A 71 9.51 -6.48 -16.89
C SER A 71 9.68 -7.10 -18.28
N LEU A 72 8.67 -6.94 -19.15
CA LEU A 72 8.71 -7.44 -20.52
C LEU A 72 9.80 -6.75 -21.34
N GLN A 73 9.91 -5.42 -21.24
CA GLN A 73 10.96 -4.64 -21.91
C GLN A 73 12.36 -5.05 -21.42
N SER A 74 12.56 -5.14 -20.11
CA SER A 74 13.84 -5.53 -19.52
C SER A 74 14.28 -6.93 -19.99
N ARG A 75 13.38 -7.92 -20.02
CA ARG A 75 13.69 -9.27 -20.53
C ARG A 75 14.11 -9.29 -22.00
N SER A 76 13.52 -8.42 -22.83
CA SER A 76 13.88 -8.30 -24.24
C SER A 76 15.30 -7.75 -24.41
N GLU A 77 15.69 -6.77 -23.58
CA GLU A 77 16.99 -6.11 -23.63
C GLU A 77 18.11 -6.96 -23.01
N SER A 78 17.80 -7.77 -22.00
CA SER A 78 18.78 -8.50 -21.18
C SER A 78 18.95 -9.98 -21.55
N HIS A 79 18.40 -10.44 -22.68
CA HIS A 79 18.36 -11.85 -23.08
C HIS A 79 17.74 -12.77 -22.00
N GLY A 80 16.64 -12.33 -21.38
CA GLY A 80 15.85 -13.17 -20.47
C GLY A 80 16.27 -13.18 -19.00
N LYS A 81 17.24 -12.35 -18.58
CA LYS A 81 17.61 -12.22 -17.16
C LYS A 81 16.87 -11.04 -16.50
N VAL A 82 16.21 -11.29 -15.38
CA VAL A 82 15.73 -10.20 -14.52
C VAL A 82 16.95 -9.57 -13.84
N GLY A 83 17.32 -8.37 -14.29
CA GLY A 83 18.47 -7.65 -13.78
C GLY A 83 18.13 -6.76 -12.59
N ILE A 84 19.19 -6.34 -11.88
CA ILE A 84 19.13 -5.28 -10.84
C ILE A 84 18.46 -4.01 -11.36
N ASP A 85 18.63 -3.70 -12.66
CA ASP A 85 17.99 -2.58 -13.33
C ASP A 85 16.44 -2.63 -13.27
N LEU A 86 15.83 -3.81 -13.43
CA LEU A 86 14.37 -3.93 -13.29
C LEU A 86 13.94 -3.62 -11.86
N LEU A 87 14.65 -4.15 -10.85
CA LEU A 87 14.34 -3.88 -9.45
C LEU A 87 14.44 -2.37 -9.13
N GLN A 88 15.44 -1.69 -9.68
CA GLN A 88 15.60 -0.24 -9.54
C GLN A 88 14.45 0.52 -10.21
N LYS A 89 14.01 0.09 -11.41
CA LYS A 89 12.86 0.68 -12.12
C LYS A 89 11.55 0.49 -11.34
N ILE A 90 11.32 -0.69 -10.76
CA ILE A 90 10.15 -0.95 -9.91
C ILE A 90 10.23 -0.12 -8.62
N ALA A 91 11.38 -0.06 -7.97
CA ALA A 91 11.56 0.76 -6.76
C ALA A 91 11.31 2.25 -7.06
N ALA A 92 11.76 2.74 -8.21
CA ALA A 92 11.49 4.10 -8.66
C ALA A 92 9.99 4.31 -8.97
N LEU A 93 9.31 3.35 -9.60
CA LEU A 93 7.87 3.40 -9.85
C LEU A 93 7.08 3.56 -8.54
N VAL A 94 7.35 2.69 -7.56
CA VAL A 94 6.72 2.75 -6.23
C VAL A 94 7.04 4.06 -5.53
N SER A 95 8.32 4.46 -5.52
CA SER A 95 8.75 5.69 -4.88
C SER A 95 8.04 6.91 -5.46
N ASN A 96 8.03 7.04 -6.79
CA ASN A 96 7.40 8.15 -7.50
C ASN A 96 5.88 8.17 -7.29
N HIS A 97 5.22 7.00 -7.27
CA HIS A 97 3.79 6.91 -6.98
C HIS A 97 3.47 7.40 -5.57
N MET A 98 4.30 7.06 -4.58
CA MET A 98 4.04 7.32 -3.15
C MET A 98 4.70 8.59 -2.60
N GLY A 99 4.93 9.60 -3.44
CA GLY A 99 5.39 10.93 -3.03
C GLY A 99 6.89 11.19 -3.25
N GLY A 100 7.58 10.30 -3.96
CA GLY A 100 8.99 10.46 -4.34
C GLY A 100 9.97 10.31 -3.17
N PRO A 101 11.23 10.78 -3.35
CA PRO A 101 12.22 10.85 -2.28
C PRO A 101 11.77 11.76 -1.12
N VAL A 102 12.03 11.34 0.12
CA VAL A 102 11.60 12.06 1.33
C VAL A 102 12.74 12.96 1.82
N GLY A 103 12.63 14.26 1.58
CA GLY A 103 13.55 15.28 2.14
C GLY A 103 13.08 15.90 3.45
N ASP A 104 11.76 15.93 3.68
CA ASP A 104 11.10 16.44 4.88
C ASP A 104 10.14 15.37 5.42
N PRO A 105 10.59 14.57 6.42
CA PRO A 105 9.76 13.52 7.01
C PRO A 105 8.49 14.03 7.69
N ASP A 106 8.53 15.21 8.31
CA ASP A 106 7.39 15.78 9.02
C ASP A 106 6.34 16.30 8.05
N GLY A 107 6.77 17.01 7.00
CA GLY A 107 5.90 17.43 5.90
C GLY A 107 5.29 16.24 5.14
N MET A 108 6.06 15.17 4.93
CA MET A 108 5.54 13.92 4.36
C MET A 108 4.47 13.29 5.26
N LEU A 109 4.69 13.25 6.58
CA LEU A 109 3.72 12.69 7.53
C LEU A 109 2.42 13.53 7.57
N ALA A 110 2.53 14.85 7.49
CA ALA A 110 1.38 15.74 7.36
C ALA A 110 0.62 15.51 6.05
N SER A 111 1.34 15.41 4.93
CA SER A 111 0.76 15.18 3.59
C SER A 111 0.08 13.83 3.49
N TRP A 112 0.69 12.79 4.07
CA TRP A 112 0.04 11.52 4.30
C TRP A 112 -1.24 11.80 5.09
N ARG A 113 -1.21 12.22 6.36
CA ARG A 113 -2.45 12.38 7.17
C ARG A 113 -3.59 13.10 6.44
N ALA A 114 -3.29 14.16 5.68
CA ALA A 114 -4.25 14.85 4.83
C ALA A 114 -4.84 13.93 3.74
N LEU A 115 -4.00 13.23 2.97
CA LEU A 115 -4.41 12.30 1.92
C LEU A 115 -5.39 11.23 2.41
N THR A 116 -5.10 10.47 3.47
CA THR A 116 -6.07 9.41 3.82
C THR A 116 -7.28 9.91 4.56
N ASN A 117 -7.20 11.05 5.26
CA ASN A 117 -8.42 11.71 5.72
C ASN A 117 -9.33 12.05 4.53
N GLN A 118 -8.76 12.59 3.45
CA GLN A 118 -9.50 12.82 2.21
C GLN A 118 -10.06 11.52 1.62
N LEU A 119 -9.24 10.45 1.48
CA LEU A 119 -9.69 9.18 0.90
C LEU A 119 -10.80 8.50 1.73
N ARG A 120 -10.70 8.54 3.06
CA ARG A 120 -11.73 7.98 3.95
C ARG A 120 -13.05 8.72 3.79
N LEU A 121 -13.00 10.05 3.72
CA LEU A 121 -14.19 10.87 3.52
C LEU A 121 -14.80 10.66 2.13
N SER A 122 -13.98 10.63 1.06
CA SER A 122 -14.47 10.44 -0.30
C SER A 122 -15.09 9.05 -0.51
N ASN A 123 -14.49 8.03 0.10
CA ASN A 123 -14.93 6.64 -0.07
C ASN A 123 -15.94 6.22 0.99
N SER A 124 -16.18 7.07 2.00
CA SER A 124 -16.98 6.75 3.19
C SER A 124 -16.57 5.41 3.83
N ASN A 125 -15.27 5.12 3.84
CA ASN A 125 -14.73 3.83 4.26
C ASN A 125 -13.41 4.02 5.02
N MET A 126 -13.22 3.30 6.12
CA MET A 126 -11.99 3.33 6.92
C MET A 126 -10.83 2.57 6.26
N VAL A 127 -11.15 1.61 5.39
CA VAL A 127 -10.20 0.79 4.64
C VAL A 127 -9.78 1.50 3.36
N LEU A 128 -8.47 1.61 3.17
CA LEU A 128 -7.86 2.36 2.09
C LEU A 128 -7.32 1.44 1.00
N PRO A 129 -7.67 1.65 -0.27
CA PRO A 129 -7.04 0.94 -1.39
C PRO A 129 -5.56 1.35 -1.52
N LEU A 130 -4.66 0.37 -1.56
CA LEU A 130 -3.20 0.59 -1.59
C LEU A 130 -2.76 1.47 -2.77
N GLY A 131 -3.30 1.22 -3.96
CA GLY A 131 -2.98 1.95 -5.18
C GLY A 131 -3.42 3.42 -5.13
N SER A 132 -4.39 3.77 -4.30
CA SER A 132 -4.82 5.17 -4.12
C SER A 132 -3.90 5.99 -3.21
N LEU A 133 -2.95 5.36 -2.51
CA LEU A 133 -1.99 6.06 -1.67
C LEU A 133 -0.89 6.73 -2.52
N THR A 134 -1.09 8.00 -2.87
CA THR A 134 -0.09 8.81 -3.59
C THR A 134 0.98 9.41 -2.68
N VAL A 135 0.81 9.26 -1.36
CA VAL A 135 1.83 9.56 -0.34
C VAL A 135 1.82 8.40 0.65
N GLY A 136 2.93 7.67 0.76
CA GLY A 136 3.00 6.42 1.54
C GLY A 136 4.26 6.31 2.38
N LEU A 137 4.12 5.85 3.62
CA LEU A 137 5.24 5.52 4.51
C LEU A 137 6.00 4.30 4.03
N ALA A 138 7.12 4.00 4.70
CA ALA A 138 7.95 2.83 4.41
C ALA A 138 7.14 1.52 4.32
N ARG A 139 6.17 1.29 5.22
CA ARG A 139 5.32 0.08 5.17
C ARG A 139 4.46 0.00 3.90
N HIS A 140 3.89 1.12 3.46
CA HIS A 140 3.04 1.17 2.26
C HIS A 140 3.89 0.94 1.01
N ARG A 141 5.08 1.55 0.97
CA ARG A 141 6.04 1.38 -0.12
C ARG A 141 6.54 -0.06 -0.18
N ALA A 142 6.85 -0.67 0.96
CA ALA A 142 7.25 -2.08 1.01
C ALA A 142 6.12 -3.00 0.53
N LEU A 143 4.86 -2.75 0.95
CA LEU A 143 3.71 -3.53 0.52
C LEU A 143 3.40 -3.37 -0.97
N LEU A 144 3.53 -2.17 -1.54
CA LEU A 144 3.32 -1.94 -2.98
C LEU A 144 4.48 -2.44 -3.85
N PHE A 145 5.69 -2.49 -3.30
CA PHE A 145 6.85 -3.05 -4.00
C PHE A 145 6.77 -4.57 -4.17
N LYS A 146 6.04 -5.23 -3.26
CA LYS A 146 5.75 -6.66 -3.29
C LYS A 146 4.76 -7.02 -4.39
#